data_AF-A0A2D6X0J4-F1
#
_entry.id   AF-A0A2D6X0J4-F1
#
_cell.length_a   1.000
_cell.length_b   1.000
_cell.length_c   1.000
_cell.angle_alpha   90.00
_cell.angle_beta   90.00
_cell.angle_gamma   90.00
#
_symmetry.space_group_name_H-M   'P 1'
#
loop_
_entity.id
_entity.type
_entity.pdbx_description
1 polymer ?
#
loop_
_entity_poly.entity_id
_entity_poly.type
_entity_poly.pdbx_seq_one_letter_code
_entity_poly.pdbx_strand_id
1 'polypeptide(L)' 'MPKFGKTSRKNLATCHKDLQDLFNEVIKHVDCSILEGHRGKKRQNKAYDEGKSKVRFPDG' A
#
# COMPACT_ATOMS: atom_id res chain seq x y z
N MET A 1 -6.03 14.60 16.44
CA MET A 1 -6.50 13.45 15.64
C MET A 1 -5.28 12.70 15.11
N PRO A 2 -5.22 11.37 15.27
CA PRO A 2 -4.22 10.54 14.62
C PRO A 2 -4.30 10.74 13.10
N LYS A 3 -3.15 10.94 12.45
CA LYS A 3 -3.07 11.17 11.01
C LYS A 3 -1.82 10.52 10.46
N PHE A 4 -1.94 9.93 9.28
CA PHE A 4 -0.78 9.40 8.58
C PHE A 4 0.22 10.51 8.23
N GLY A 5 1.50 10.20 8.38
CA GLY A 5 2.61 11.02 7.89
C GLY A 5 2.57 11.21 6.37
N LYS A 6 3.41 12.11 5.84
CA LYS A 6 3.43 12.47 4.40
C LYS A 6 3.62 11.24 3.49
N THR A 7 4.52 10.33 3.84
CA THR A 7 4.80 9.12 3.07
C THR A 7 3.61 8.15 3.09
N SER A 8 3.09 7.82 4.28
CA SER A 8 1.94 6.94 4.42
C SER A 8 0.70 7.46 3.68
N ARG A 9 0.45 8.79 3.70
CA ARG A 9 -0.64 9.40 2.92
C ARG A 9 -0.44 9.26 1.41
N LYS A 10 0.79 9.46 0.91
CA LYS A 10 1.10 9.28 -0.52
C LYS A 10 0.89 7.83 -0.95
N ASN A 11 1.32 6.88 -0.13
CA ASN A 11 1.12 5.46 -0.41
C ASN A 11 -0.36 5.11 -0.41
N LEU A 12 -1.11 5.51 0.62
CA LEU A 12 -2.54 5.23 0.74
C LEU A 12 -3.35 5.82 -0.43
N ALA A 13 -2.99 7.02 -0.90
CA ALA A 13 -3.66 7.67 -2.03
C ALA A 13 -3.57 6.89 -3.35
N THR A 14 -2.67 5.91 -3.47
CA THR A 14 -2.58 5.04 -4.65
C THR A 14 -3.54 3.85 -4.59
N CYS A 15 -4.15 3.56 -3.44
CA CYS A 15 -5.05 2.43 -3.24
C CYS A 15 -6.49 2.75 -3.70
N HIS A 16 -7.34 1.72 -3.78
CA HIS A 16 -8.77 1.90 -4.00
C HIS A 16 -9.42 2.74 -2.89
N LYS A 17 -10.50 3.48 -3.23
CA LYS A 17 -11.17 4.41 -2.32
C LYS A 17 -11.59 3.75 -1.01
N ASP A 18 -12.13 2.54 -1.06
CA ASP A 18 -12.56 1.80 0.14
C ASP A 18 -11.41 1.51 1.10
N LEU A 19 -10.22 1.21 0.58
CA LEU A 19 -9.02 1.01 1.41
C LEU A 19 -8.56 2.33 2.03
N GLN A 20 -8.67 3.44 1.29
CA GLN A 20 -8.37 4.76 1.84
C GLN A 20 -9.29 5.10 3.00
N ASP A 21 -10.59 4.84 2.86
CA ASP A 21 -11.59 5.11 3.89
C ASP A 21 -11.39 4.21 5.10
N LEU A 22 -11.17 2.92 4.88
CA LEU A 22 -10.86 1.95 5.93
C LEU A 22 -9.63 2.38 6.76
N PHE A 23 -8.49 2.65 6.12
CA PHE A 23 -7.27 2.96 6.87
C PHE A 23 -7.31 4.33 7.56
N ASN A 24 -8.07 5.29 7.02
CA ASN A 24 -8.33 6.55 7.73
C ASN A 24 -9.22 6.37 8.97
N GLU A 25 -10.02 5.30 9.04
CA GLU A 25 -10.71 4.89 10.27
C GLU A 25 -9.77 4.12 11.21
N VAL A 26 -9.02 3.13 10.70
CA VAL A 26 -8.11 2.29 11.50
C VAL A 26 -7.13 3.11 12.33
N ILE A 27 -6.53 4.15 11.75
CA ILE A 27 -5.53 4.99 12.45
C ILE A 27 -6.09 5.70 13.69
N LYS A 28 -7.42 5.86 13.79
CA LYS A 28 -8.06 6.43 14.99
C LYS A 28 -7.98 5.49 16.19
N HIS A 29 -7.86 4.19 15.95
CA HIS A 29 -7.89 3.14 16.96
C HIS A 29 -6.51 2.49 17.19
N VAL A 30 -5.68 2.40 16.15
CA VAL A 30 -4.36 1.73 16.21
C VAL A 30 -3.32 2.53 15.43
N ASP A 31 -2.18 2.82 16.07
CA ASP A 31 -1.05 3.43 15.39
C ASP A 31 -0.41 2.46 14.39
N CYS A 32 -0.37 2.84 13.13
CA CYS A 32 0.15 2.02 12.04
C CYS A 32 0.73 2.88 10.92
N SER A 33 1.53 2.26 10.05
CA SER A 33 2.17 2.92 8.91
C SER A 33 1.84 2.23 7.59
N ILE A 34 1.58 3.03 6.55
CA ILE A 34 1.33 2.53 5.20
C ILE A 34 2.66 2.42 4.45
N LEU A 35 3.26 1.24 4.42
CA LEU A 35 4.59 1.00 3.84
C LEU A 35 4.60 1.02 2.30
N GLU A 36 3.55 0.49 1.69
CA GLU A 36 3.35 0.45 0.24
C GLU A 36 1.85 0.56 -0.06
N GLY A 37 1.49 1.22 -1.16
CA GLY A 37 0.11 1.27 -1.66
C GLY A 37 -0.06 0.33 -2.86
N HIS A 38 -0.61 0.82 -3.97
CA HIS A 38 -0.72 0.06 -5.21
C HIS A 38 0.65 -0.21 -5.83
N ARG A 39 0.93 -1.49 -6.08
CA ARG A 39 2.19 -1.95 -6.67
C ARG A 39 2.06 -2.13 -8.18
N GLY A 40 2.70 -1.25 -8.95
CA GLY A 40 2.70 -1.33 -10.42
C GLY A 40 3.63 -2.40 -11.02
N LYS A 41 3.47 -2.66 -12.33
CA LYS A 41 4.19 -3.67 -13.12
C LYS A 41 5.69 -3.77 -12.83
N LYS A 42 6.42 -2.64 -12.88
CA LYS A 42 7.88 -2.62 -12.67
C LYS A 42 8.27 -3.16 -11.29
N ARG A 43 7.54 -2.76 -10.25
CA ARG A 43 7.81 -3.17 -8.86
C ARG A 43 7.42 -4.62 -8.63
N GLN A 44 6.27 -5.05 -9.14
CA GLN A 44 5.81 -6.44 -9.02
C GLN A 44 6.75 -7.40 -9.76
N ASN A 45 7.15 -7.08 -10.99
CA ASN A 45 8.09 -7.91 -11.74
C ASN A 45 9.47 -7.95 -11.09
N LYS A 46 9.96 -6.81 -10.57
CA LYS A 46 11.20 -6.80 -9.78
C LYS A 46 11.10 -7.70 -8.55
N ALA A 47 9.97 -7.66 -7.83
CA ALA A 47 9.75 -8.53 -6.68
C ALA A 47 9.72 -10.02 -7.07
N TYR A 48 9.14 -10.35 -8.23
CA TYR A 48 9.18 -11.69 -8.79
C TYR A 48 10.61 -12.12 -9.13
N ASP A 49 11.36 -11.27 -9.84
CA ASP A 49 12.75 -11.53 -10.24
C ASP A 49 13.67 -11.70 -9.01
N GLU A 50 13.39 -11.00 -7.91
CA GLU A 50 14.08 -11.13 -6.63
C GLU A 50 13.58 -12.33 -5.77
N GLY A 51 12.63 -13.13 -6.26
CA GLY A 51 12.05 -14.27 -5.53
C GLY A 51 11.11 -13.88 -4.37
N LYS A 52 10.70 -12.62 -4.28
CA LYS A 52 9.80 -12.06 -3.25
C LYS A 52 8.32 -12.11 -3.64
N SER A 53 8.02 -12.50 -4.87
CA SER A 53 6.67 -12.74 -5.38
C SER A 53 6.64 -14.05 -6.15
N LYS A 54 5.49 -14.75 -6.11
CA LYS A 54 5.25 -15.98 -6.85
C LYS A 54 4.69 -15.75 -8.26
N VAL A 55 4.29 -14.51 -8.56
CA VAL A 55 3.57 -14.12 -9.79
C VAL A 55 4.09 -12.79 -10.33
N ARG A 56 4.10 -12.66 -11.66
CA ARG A 56 4.37 -11.39 -12.36
C ARG A 56 3.10 -10.57 -12.47
N PHE A 57 3.22 -9.28 -12.77
CA PHE A 57 2.07 -8.46 -13.11
C PHE A 57 1.48 -8.89 -14.47
N PRO A 58 0.14 -8.93 -14.64
CA PRO A 58 -0.90 -8.43 -13.74
C PRO A 58 -1.45 -9.45 -12.74
N ASP A 59 -0.91 -10.66 -12.69
CA ASP A 59 -1.46 -11.79 -11.90
C ASP A 59 -1.14 -11.70 -10.39
N GLY A 60 -0.82 -10.49 -9.90
CA GLY A 60 -0.35 -10.20 -8.55
C GLY A 60 -1.44 -9.88 -7.55
#